data_AF-A0A4R2I4Y9-F1
#
_entry.id   AF-A0A4R2I4Y9-F1
#
_cell.length_a   1.000
_cell.length_b   1.000
_cell.length_c   1.000
_cell.angle_alpha   90.00
_cell.angle_beta   90.00
_cell.angle_gamma   90.00
#
_symmetry.space_group_name_H-M   'P 1'
#
loop_
_entity.id
_entity.type
_entity.pdbx_description
1 polymer ?
#
loop_
_entity_poly.entity_id
_entity_poly.type
_entity_poly.pdbx_seq_one_letter_code
_entity_poly.pdbx_strand_id
1 'polypeptide(L)'
;MHDIIDELVSPRKLGEISAEPQRLAEEAFKAVKEYRVPTTVFIDPDGNVYAQPTVYAADHAMDEIVGIYSPGIRVHDIADDLRASAAPRLAAIGILVHWPDARRAT
;
A
#
# COMPACT_ATOMS: atom_id res chain seq x y z
N MET A 1 -3.87 -28.94 -14.31
CA MET A 1 -4.21 -28.01 -13.22
C MET A 1 -3.10 -26.98 -13.25
N HIS A 2 -3.34 -25.84 -13.90
CA HIS A 2 -2.35 -24.77 -13.92
C HIS A 2 -2.43 -24.06 -12.58
N ASP A 3 -1.43 -24.28 -11.73
CA ASP A 3 -1.15 -23.46 -10.55
C ASP A 3 -0.73 -22.07 -11.04
N ILE A 4 -1.68 -21.31 -11.57
CA ILE A 4 -1.53 -19.87 -11.68
C ILE A 4 -1.81 -19.39 -10.26
N ILE A 5 -0.74 -19.32 -9.46
CA ILE A 5 -0.72 -18.34 -8.37
C ILE A 5 -1.01 -17.03 -9.08
N ASP A 6 -2.25 -16.56 -8.97
CA ASP A 6 -2.70 -15.30 -9.56
C ASP A 6 -1.62 -14.27 -9.19
N GLU A 7 -0.97 -13.63 -10.17
CA GLU A 7 0.06 -12.61 -9.89
C GLU A 7 -0.51 -11.47 -9.02
N LEU A 8 -1.83 -11.40 -8.92
CA LEU A 8 -2.61 -10.52 -8.05
C LEU A 8 -2.54 -10.89 -6.56
N VAL A 9 -2.26 -12.16 -6.21
CA VAL A 9 -2.23 -12.64 -4.82
C VAL A 9 -0.93 -12.25 -4.13
N SER A 10 0.18 -12.14 -4.85
CA SER A 10 1.47 -11.75 -4.28
C SER A 10 1.66 -10.23 -4.33
N PRO A 11 2.04 -9.57 -3.21
CA PRO A 11 2.37 -8.15 -3.23
C PRO A 11 3.55 -7.88 -4.14
N ARG A 12 3.41 -6.89 -5.01
CA ARG A 12 4.52 -6.42 -5.84
C ARG A 12 5.37 -5.45 -5.04
N LYS A 13 6.64 -5.78 -4.87
CA LYS A 13 7.63 -4.85 -4.31
C LYS A 13 7.85 -3.69 -5.28
N LEU A 14 7.73 -2.46 -4.76
CA LEU A 14 7.94 -1.21 -5.50
C LEU A 14 9.33 -0.63 -5.25
N GLY A 15 9.85 -0.82 -4.04
CA GLY A 15 11.15 -0.32 -3.61
C GLY A 15 11.25 -0.24 -2.09
N GLU A 16 12.09 0.66 -1.59
CA GLU A 16 12.28 0.96 -0.16
C GLU A 16 11.87 2.39 0.12
N ILE A 17 11.30 2.69 1.29
CA ILE A 17 10.82 4.04 1.66
C ILE A 17 11.96 5.07 1.73
N SER A 18 13.21 4.60 1.87
CA SER A 18 14.43 5.41 1.82
C SER A 18 14.75 5.94 0.42
N ALA A 19 14.14 5.40 -0.64
CA ALA A 19 14.30 5.89 -2.01
C ALA A 19 13.50 7.18 -2.26
N GLU A 20 13.76 7.83 -3.40
CA GLU A 20 13.03 9.04 -3.81
C GLU A 20 11.50 8.77 -3.90
N PRO A 21 10.66 9.50 -3.13
CA PRO A 21 9.22 9.25 -3.08
C PRO A 21 8.52 9.32 -4.43
N GLN A 22 9.01 10.18 -5.33
CA GLN A 22 8.47 10.34 -6.68
C GLN A 22 8.60 9.05 -7.51
N ARG A 23 9.73 8.35 -7.40
CA ARG A 23 9.97 7.10 -8.12
C ARG A 23 9.07 5.98 -7.59
N LEU A 24 8.89 5.90 -6.28
CA LEU A 24 7.97 4.92 -5.66
C LEU A 24 6.52 5.18 -6.07
N ALA A 25 6.12 6.46 -6.14
CA ALA A 25 4.78 6.85 -6.59
C ALA A 25 4.53 6.46 -8.05
N GLU A 26 5.52 6.56 -8.92
CA GLU A 26 5.42 6.13 -10.32
C GLU A 26 5.23 4.62 -10.45
N GLU A 27 5.98 3.82 -9.68
CA GLU A 27 5.80 2.36 -9.66
C GLU A 27 4.46 1.95 -9.03
N ALA A 28 4.03 2.62 -7.96
CA ALA A 28 2.72 2.42 -7.36
C ALA A 28 1.59 2.74 -8.36
N PHE A 29 1.67 3.88 -9.04
CA PHE A 29 0.72 4.26 -10.07
C PHE A 29 0.66 3.24 -11.20
N LYS A 30 1.82 2.75 -11.66
CA LYS A 30 1.89 1.69 -12.68
C LYS A 30 1.17 0.43 -12.21
N ALA A 31 1.43 -0.02 -10.98
CA ALA A 31 0.76 -1.18 -10.38
C ALA A 31 -0.77 -0.99 -10.32
N VAL A 32 -1.25 0.18 -9.85
CA VAL A 32 -2.69 0.50 -9.79
C VAL A 32 -3.35 0.42 -11.18
N LYS A 33 -2.67 0.90 -12.23
CA LYS A 33 -3.18 0.83 -13.62
C LYS A 33 -3.19 -0.60 -14.17
N GLU A 34 -2.17 -1.39 -13.84
CA GLU A 34 -2.05 -2.77 -14.28
C GLU A 34 -3.11 -3.67 -13.62
N TYR A 35 -3.33 -3.50 -12.31
CA TYR A 35 -4.32 -4.30 -11.58
C TYR A 35 -5.76 -3.97 -11.95
N ARG A 36 -6.06 -2.74 -12.41
CA ARG A 36 -7.40 -2.28 -12.81
C ARG A 36 -8.48 -2.40 -11.72
N VAL A 37 -8.08 -2.60 -10.48
CA VAL A 37 -8.92 -2.69 -9.28
C VAL A 37 -8.33 -1.82 -8.18
N PRO A 38 -9.08 -1.51 -7.12
CA PRO A 38 -8.53 -0.80 -5.97
C PRO A 38 -7.28 -1.50 -5.42
N THR A 39 -6.19 -0.77 -5.31
CA THR A 39 -4.86 -1.30 -4.95
C THR A 39 -4.38 -0.62 -3.68
N THR A 40 -4.00 -1.42 -2.68
CA THR A 40 -3.39 -0.96 -1.44
C THR A 40 -1.89 -0.81 -1.64
N VAL A 41 -1.34 0.32 -1.22
CA VAL A 41 0.10 0.55 -1.09
C VAL A 41 0.45 0.58 0.39
N PHE A 42 1.43 -0.20 0.79
CA PHE A 42 1.80 -0.38 2.20
C PHE A 42 3.32 -0.56 2.36
N ILE A 43 3.78 -0.42 3.60
CA ILE A 43 5.16 -0.53 4.01
C ILE A 43 5.27 -1.70 4.99
N ASP A 44 6.25 -2.57 4.79
CA ASP A 44 6.58 -3.65 5.73
C ASP A 44 7.48 -3.15 6.88
N PRO A 45 7.72 -3.97 7.92
CA PRO A 45 8.59 -3.59 9.04
C PRO A 45 10.03 -3.23 8.65
N ASP A 46 10.51 -3.74 7.51
CA ASP A 46 11.85 -3.46 6.99
C ASP A 46 11.90 -2.17 6.15
N GLY A 47 10.76 -1.48 5.98
CA GLY A 47 10.66 -0.25 5.21
C GLY A 47 10.52 -0.48 3.70
N ASN A 48 10.23 -1.69 3.26
CA ASN A 48 9.95 -1.98 1.85
C ASN A 48 8.51 -1.57 1.52
N VAL A 49 8.33 -0.95 0.35
CA VAL A 49 7.03 -0.50 -0.14
C VAL A 49 6.48 -1.52 -1.13
N TYR A 50 5.22 -1.88 -0.97
CA TYR A 50 4.51 -2.85 -1.80
C TYR A 50 3.20 -2.27 -2.35
N ALA A 51 2.74 -2.84 -3.46
CA ALA A 51 1.38 -2.67 -3.96
C ALA A 51 0.70 -4.02 -4.14
N GLN A 52 -0.59 -4.09 -3.83
CA GLN A 52 -1.40 -5.29 -4.04
C GLN A 52 -2.88 -4.92 -4.20
N PRO A 53 -3.66 -5.65 -5.00
CA PRO A 53 -5.11 -5.51 -4.99
C PRO A 53 -5.67 -5.62 -3.56
N THR A 54 -6.55 -4.68 -3.21
CA THR A 54 -7.04 -4.50 -1.82
C THR A 54 -7.73 -5.76 -1.28
N VAL A 55 -8.33 -6.57 -2.15
CA VAL A 55 -8.98 -7.83 -1.78
C VAL A 55 -8.01 -8.88 -1.20
N TYR A 56 -6.71 -8.75 -1.46
CA TYR A 56 -5.66 -9.66 -0.99
C TYR A 56 -4.70 -9.01 0.03
N ALA A 57 -4.88 -7.73 0.34
CA ALA A 57 -3.98 -6.98 1.22
C ALA A 57 -4.01 -7.45 2.68
N ALA A 58 -5.09 -8.12 3.12
CA ALA A 58 -5.23 -8.57 4.50
C ALA A 58 -4.27 -9.71 4.91
N ASP A 59 -3.60 -10.35 3.94
CA ASP A 59 -2.79 -11.54 4.18
C ASP A 59 -1.31 -11.24 4.48
N HIS A 60 -0.91 -9.96 4.52
CA HIS A 60 0.50 -9.55 4.63
C HIS A 60 0.81 -8.81 5.93
N ALA A 61 1.96 -9.12 6.52
CA ALA A 61 2.48 -8.38 7.65
C ALA A 61 2.92 -6.99 7.18
N MET A 62 2.18 -5.96 7.57
CA MET A 62 2.45 -4.57 7.23
C MET A 62 2.67 -3.75 8.50
N ASP A 63 3.63 -2.83 8.46
CA ASP A 63 3.89 -1.84 9.51
C ASP A 63 2.97 -0.63 9.32
N GLU A 64 2.76 -0.21 8.07
CA GLU A 64 1.99 0.99 7.74
C GLU A 64 1.26 0.87 6.39
N ILE A 65 0.01 1.34 6.31
CA ILE A 65 -0.71 1.52 5.04
C ILE A 65 -0.51 2.96 4.59
N VAL A 66 0.05 3.14 3.39
CA VAL A 66 0.20 4.45 2.75
C VAL A 66 -1.14 4.93 2.21
N GLY A 67 -1.86 4.07 1.49
CA GLY A 67 -3.15 4.42 0.92
C GLY A 67 -3.79 3.32 0.09
N ILE A 68 -5.07 3.51 -0.24
CA ILE A 68 -5.83 2.65 -1.15
C ILE A 68 -6.25 3.48 -2.35
N TYR A 69 -5.75 3.11 -3.52
CA TYR A 69 -5.91 3.90 -4.74
C TYR A 69 -6.75 3.19 -5.78
N SER A 70 -7.60 3.95 -6.45
CA SER A 70 -8.37 3.49 -7.60
C SER A 70 -7.65 3.81 -8.92
N PRO A 71 -7.97 3.13 -10.04
CA PRO A 71 -7.38 3.41 -11.35
C PRO A 71 -7.53 4.86 -11.84
N GLY A 72 -8.35 5.70 -11.22
CA GLY A 72 -8.47 7.14 -11.52
C GLY A 72 -7.46 8.05 -10.79
N ILE A 73 -6.62 7.51 -9.89
CA ILE A 73 -5.65 8.27 -9.10
C ILE A 73 -4.63 8.99 -9.98
N ARG A 74 -4.04 10.09 -9.50
CA ARG A 74 -2.91 10.76 -10.14
C ARG A 74 -1.62 10.47 -9.36
N VAL A 75 -0.50 10.35 -10.07
CA VAL A 75 0.82 10.04 -9.47
C VAL A 75 1.18 10.98 -8.31
N HIS A 76 0.89 12.29 -8.44
CA HIS A 76 1.20 13.27 -7.41
C HIS A 76 0.49 13.02 -6.07
N ASP A 77 -0.71 12.43 -6.10
CA ASP A 77 -1.47 12.17 -4.87
C ASP A 77 -0.75 11.09 -4.06
N ILE A 78 -0.31 10.03 -4.77
CA ILE A 78 0.48 8.93 -4.18
C ILE A 78 1.83 9.43 -3.65
N ALA A 79 2.47 10.38 -4.35
CA ALA A 79 3.76 10.92 -3.94
C ALA A 79 3.65 11.75 -2.65
N ASP A 80 2.57 12.53 -2.51
CA ASP A 80 2.33 13.31 -1.30
C ASP A 80 2.00 12.40 -0.10
N ASP A 81 1.23 11.34 -0.31
CA ASP A 81 0.94 10.33 0.72
C ASP A 81 2.21 9.57 1.16
N LEU A 82 3.07 9.18 0.21
CA LEU A 82 4.37 8.57 0.50
C LEU A 82 5.30 9.52 1.27
N ARG A 83 5.31 10.81 0.93
CA ARG A 83 6.08 11.81 1.68
C ARG A 83 5.54 12.00 3.08
N ALA A 84 4.22 12.00 3.26
CA ALA A 84 3.59 12.11 4.57
C ALA A 84 3.90 10.90 5.45
N SER A 85 3.93 9.69 4.86
CA SER A 85 4.28 8.45 5.56
C SER A 85 5.78 8.39 5.91
N ALA A 86 6.65 8.89 5.02
CA ALA A 86 8.09 8.95 5.24
C ALA A 86 8.55 10.12 6.14
N ALA A 87 7.81 11.23 6.18
CA ALA A 87 8.02 12.32 7.12
C ALA A 87 7.74 11.78 8.53
N PRO A 88 8.69 11.97 9.46
CA PRO A 88 9.04 11.03 10.53
C PRO A 88 7.81 10.35 11.14
N ARG A 89 7.78 8.99 11.08
CA ARG A 89 6.90 7.96 11.70
C ARG A 89 6.15 8.32 13.01
N LEU A 90 5.53 9.49 13.12
CA LEU A 90 5.08 10.09 14.40
C LEU A 90 3.68 10.73 14.36
N ALA A 91 2.87 10.55 13.30
CA ALA A 91 1.54 11.18 13.28
C ALA A 91 0.34 10.26 12.97
N ALA A 92 0.52 9.03 12.45
CA ALA A 92 -0.63 8.23 11.98
C ALA A 92 -0.76 6.81 12.57
N ILE A 93 0.02 6.45 13.60
CA ILE A 93 -0.27 5.27 14.46
C ILE A 93 -1.37 5.66 15.47
N GLY A 94 -2.53 6.04 14.96
CA GLY A 94 -3.72 6.35 15.76
C GLY A 94 -5.01 5.75 15.22
N ILE A 95 -5.05 5.33 13.95
CA ILE A 95 -6.31 4.91 13.31
C ILE A 95 -6.34 3.42 12.93
N LEU A 96 -5.19 2.76 12.74
CA LEU A 96 -5.17 1.33 12.34
C LEU A 96 -5.03 0.34 13.51
N VAL A 97 -4.49 0.77 14.67
CA VAL A 97 -4.36 -0.11 15.85
C VAL A 97 -5.71 -0.44 16.51
N HIS A 98 -6.79 0.28 16.18
CA HIS A 98 -8.14 0.07 16.74
C HIS A 98 -9.20 -0.45 15.75
N TRP A 99 -8.83 -0.83 14.52
CA TRP A 99 -9.81 -1.36 13.57
C TRP A 99 -10.53 -2.65 14.05
N PRO A 100 -9.91 -3.54 14.86
CA PRO A 100 -10.63 -4.67 15.47
C PRO A 100 -11.65 -4.25 16.55
N ASP A 101 -11.40 -3.14 17.26
CA ASP A 101 -12.26 -2.67 18.35
C ASP A 101 -13.49 -1.90 17.85
N ALA A 102 -13.37 -1.19 16.72
CA ALA A 102 -14.50 -0.51 16.08
C ALA A 102 -15.62 -1.48 15.61
N ARG A 103 -15.29 -2.76 15.39
CA ARG A 103 -16.26 -3.81 15.02
C ARG A 103 -16.97 -4.47 16.20
N ARG A 104 -16.50 -4.27 17.44
CA ARG A 104 -17.09 -4.91 18.64
C ARG A 104 -18.03 -4.00 19.43
N ALA A 105 -18.16 -2.73 19.05
CA ALA A 105 -19.00 -1.75 19.74
C ALA A 105 -20.45 -1.66 19.21
N THR A 106 -20.92 -2.63 18.43
CA THR A 106 -22.34 -2.77 18.03
C THR A 106 -22.82 -4.19 18.22
#